data_AF-X1SLN2-F1
#
_entry.id   AF-X1SLN2-F1
#
_cell.length_a   1.000
_cell.length_b   1.000
_cell.length_c   1.000
_cell.angle_alpha   90.00
_cell.angle_beta   90.00
_cell.angle_gamma   90.00
#
_symmetry.space_group_name_H-M   'P 1'
#
loop_
_entity.id
_entity.type
_entity.pdbx_description
1 polymer ?
#
loop_
_entity_poly.entity_id
_entity_poly.type
_entity_poly.pdbx_seq_one_letter_code
_entity_poly.pdbx_strand_id
1 'polypeptide(L)'
;MATVIAIPVILLLTLATNPINLALLLILFGICYSSVFPPQNVYLANLVSSYALGKTYGLIQCLSILVGAAAPGIMGLLADNLGLISALQLGAIPLLLAGALFIYLRTRDSLAG
;
A
#
# COMPACT_ATOMS: atom_id res chain seq x y z
N MET A 1 -2.87 8.37 -5.37
CA MET A 1 -3.68 9.16 -4.41
C MET A 1 -4.15 8.31 -3.24
N ALA A 2 -4.80 7.16 -3.47
CA ALA A 2 -5.25 6.25 -2.40
C ALA A 2 -4.13 5.75 -1.46
N THR A 3 -2.94 5.45 -1.99
CA THR A 3 -1.74 5.10 -1.21
C THR A 3 -1.27 6.19 -0.26
N VAL A 4 -1.45 7.46 -0.61
CA VAL A 4 -1.06 8.60 0.24
C VAL A 4 -2.07 8.81 1.37
N ILE A 5 -3.36 8.57 1.11
CA ILE A 5 -4.44 8.66 2.10
C ILE A 5 -4.39 7.48 3.09
N ALA A 6 -3.88 6.31 2.68
CA ALA A 6 -3.73 5.16 3.57
C ALA A 6 -2.75 5.41 4.73
N ILE A 7 -1.75 6.28 4.54
CA ILE A 7 -0.72 6.60 5.55
C ILE A 7 -1.33 7.24 6.81
N PRO A 8 -2.07 8.37 6.73
CA PRO A 8 -2.72 8.95 7.91
C PRO A 8 -3.76 8.00 8.50
N VAL A 9 -4.43 7.16 7.71
CA VAL A 9 -5.40 6.18 8.22
C VAL A 9 -4.74 5.12 9.10
N ILE A 10 -3.58 4.59 8.69
CA ILE A 10 -2.79 3.65 9.51
C ILE A 10 -2.33 4.32 10.80
N LEU A 11 -1.85 5.56 10.75
CA LEU A 11 -1.43 6.30 11.95
C LEU A 11 -2.61 6.55 12.90
N LEU A 12 -3.78 6.93 12.37
CA LEU A 12 -5.00 7.12 13.16
C LEU A 12 -5.49 5.81 13.80
N LEU A 13 -5.33 4.66 13.12
CA LEU A 13 -5.62 3.34 13.70
C LEU A 13 -4.79 3.08 14.97
N THR A 14 -3.56 3.60 15.04
CA THR A 14 -2.69 3.43 16.21
C THR A 14 -3.07 4.32 17.41
N LEU A 15 -3.92 5.33 17.18
CA LEU A 15 -4.39 6.27 18.21
C LEU A 15 -5.83 5.99 18.64
N ALA A 16 -6.56 5.12 17.92
CA ALA A 16 -7.95 4.84 18.17
C ALA A 16 -8.13 3.89 19.36
N THR A 17 -8.77 4.37 20.41
CA THR A 17 -9.10 3.58 21.61
C THR A 17 -10.56 3.13 21.65
N ASN A 18 -11.44 3.80 20.92
CA ASN A 18 -12.87 3.50 20.86
C ASN A 18 -13.18 2.49 19.74
N PRO A 19 -13.94 1.41 20.00
CA PRO A 19 -14.26 0.38 19.01
C PRO A 19 -15.03 0.90 17.78
N ILE A 20 -15.86 1.92 17.94
CA ILE A 20 -16.58 2.56 16.83
C ILE A 20 -15.59 3.29 15.92
N ASN A 21 -14.64 4.02 16.51
CA ASN A 21 -13.60 4.71 15.74
C ASN A 21 -12.71 3.71 14.99
N LEU A 22 -12.37 2.58 15.62
CA LEU A 22 -11.64 1.50 14.97
C LEU A 22 -12.40 0.93 13.78
N ALA A 23 -13.69 0.65 13.92
CA ALA A 23 -14.52 0.14 12.83
C ALA A 23 -14.58 1.13 11.65
N LEU A 24 -14.79 2.42 11.92
CA LEU A 24 -14.81 3.46 10.88
C LEU A 24 -13.46 3.59 10.17
N LEU A 25 -12.36 3.55 10.92
CA LEU A 25 -11.01 3.62 10.35
C LEU A 25 -10.67 2.38 9.52
N LEU A 26 -11.13 1.18 9.93
CA LEU A 26 -10.98 -0.05 9.14
C LEU A 26 -11.76 0.01 7.82
N ILE A 27 -12.98 0.56 7.82
CA ILE A 27 -13.75 0.79 6.59
C ILE A 27 -12.98 1.74 5.67
N LEU A 28 -12.50 2.87 6.20
CA LEU A 28 -11.73 3.84 5.43
C LEU A 28 -10.43 3.24 4.88
N PHE A 29 -9.74 2.42 5.68
CA PHE A 29 -8.56 1.69 5.25
C PHE A 29 -8.90 0.72 4.10
N GLY A 30 -10.00 -0.03 4.20
CA GLY A 30 -10.48 -0.92 3.15
C GLY A 30 -10.79 -0.21 1.83
N ILE A 31 -11.41 0.98 1.90
CA ILE A 31 -11.65 1.84 0.73
C ILE A 31 -10.32 2.29 0.09
N CYS A 32 -9.37 2.75 0.91
CA CYS A 32 -8.04 3.16 0.44
C CYS A 32 -7.31 1.99 -0.23
N TYR A 33 -7.34 0.81 0.37
CA TYR A 33 -6.69 -0.38 -0.16
C TYR A 33 -7.30 -0.84 -1.49
N SER A 34 -8.64 -0.93 -1.54
CA SER A 34 -9.34 -1.46 -2.73
C SER A 34 -9.26 -0.54 -3.95
N SER A 35 -9.07 0.77 -3.73
CA SER A 35 -8.98 1.76 -4.81
C SER A 35 -7.61 1.83 -5.50
N VAL A 36 -6.59 1.09 -5.03
CA VAL A 36 -5.26 1.08 -5.65
C VAL A 36 -5.22 0.23 -6.93
N PHE A 37 -5.86 -0.93 -6.92
CA PHE A 37 -5.78 -1.91 -8.02
C PHE A 37 -6.35 -1.41 -9.36
N PRO A 38 -7.54 -0.80 -9.43
CA PRO A 38 -8.11 -0.41 -10.73
C PRO A 38 -7.28 0.64 -11.48
N PRO A 39 -6.86 1.77 -10.85
CA PRO A 39 -5.99 2.74 -11.51
C PRO A 39 -4.62 2.17 -11.90
N GLN A 40 -4.05 1.27 -11.09
CA GLN A 40 -2.80 0.59 -11.41
C GLN A 40 -2.92 -0.25 -12.69
N ASN A 41 -4.01 -1.01 -12.83
CA ASN A 41 -4.24 -1.83 -14.02
C ASN A 41 -4.46 -0.97 -15.27
N VAL A 42 -5.23 0.12 -15.16
CA VAL A 42 -5.42 1.06 -16.29
C VAL A 42 -4.08 1.69 -16.70
N TYR A 43 -3.27 2.11 -15.74
CA TYR A 43 -1.95 2.69 -16.01
C TYR A 43 -1.03 1.70 -16.74
N LEU A 44 -0.97 0.45 -16.28
CA LEU A 44 -0.15 -0.59 -16.90
C LEU A 44 -0.63 -0.96 -18.30
N ALA A 45 -1.95 -1.01 -18.52
CA ALA A 45 -2.53 -1.29 -19.82
C ALA A 45 -2.15 -0.25 -20.88
N ASN A 46 -1.91 1.01 -20.47
CA ASN A 46 -1.47 2.06 -21.38
C ASN A 46 0.03 2.04 -21.68
N LEU A 47 0.85 1.42 -20.82
CA LEU A 47 2.31 1.41 -20.96
C LEU A 47 2.88 0.12 -21.57
N VAL A 48 2.17 -1.00 -21.41
CA VAL A 48 2.68 -2.32 -21.78
C VAL A 48 2.00 -2.79 -23.06
N SER A 49 2.77 -3.39 -23.97
CA SER A 49 2.20 -3.99 -25.18
C SER A 49 1.22 -5.12 -24.85
N SER A 50 0.21 -5.30 -25.70
CA SER A 50 -0.81 -6.35 -25.51
C SER A 50 -0.22 -7.76 -25.40
N TYR A 51 0.92 -8.02 -26.05
CA TYR A 51 1.64 -9.31 -26.00
C TYR A 51 2.36 -9.55 -24.65
N ALA A 52 2.74 -8.49 -23.93
CA ALA A 52 3.45 -8.59 -22.64
C ALA A 52 2.53 -8.38 -21.42
N LEU A 53 1.31 -7.88 -21.64
CA LEU A 53 0.35 -7.50 -20.59
C LEU A 53 0.11 -8.62 -19.56
N GLY A 54 -0.14 -9.84 -20.02
CA GLY A 54 -0.39 -10.99 -19.14
C GLY A 54 0.81 -11.36 -18.28
N LYS A 55 2.04 -11.27 -18.83
CA LYS A 55 3.28 -11.50 -18.07
C LYS A 55 3.47 -10.44 -17.00
N THR A 56 3.22 -9.18 -17.32
CA THR A 56 3.32 -8.07 -16.37
C THR A 56 2.33 -8.21 -15.23
N TYR A 57 1.06 -8.49 -15.52
CA TYR A 57 0.07 -8.73 -14.46
C TYR A 57 0.39 -9.96 -13.60
N GLY A 58 0.83 -11.06 -14.22
CA GLY A 58 1.24 -12.26 -13.49
C GLY A 58 2.40 -11.97 -12.53
N LEU A 59 3.42 -11.22 -12.98
CA LEU A 59 4.55 -10.84 -12.13
C LEU A 59 4.11 -9.96 -10.96
N ILE A 60 3.29 -8.93 -11.22
CA ILE A 60 2.78 -8.04 -10.17
C ILE A 60 1.96 -8.83 -9.14
N GLN A 61 1.06 -9.71 -9.60
CA GLN A 61 0.24 -10.53 -8.70
C GLN A 61 1.09 -11.49 -7.87
N CYS A 62 2.12 -12.09 -8.48
CA CYS A 62 3.08 -12.94 -7.76
C CYS A 62 3.75 -12.18 -6.62
N LEU A 63 4.27 -10.98 -6.89
CA LEU A 63 4.89 -10.12 -5.88
C LEU A 63 3.89 -9.71 -4.79
N SER A 64 2.66 -9.35 -5.17
CA SER A 64 1.60 -8.99 -4.22
C SER A 64 1.25 -10.14 -3.27
N ILE A 65 1.15 -11.37 -3.77
CA ILE A 65 0.87 -12.55 -2.96
C ILE A 65 2.05 -12.86 -2.04
N LEU A 66 3.28 -12.79 -2.56
CA LEU A 66 4.49 -13.03 -1.77
C LEU A 66 4.55 -12.08 -0.57
N VAL A 67 4.34 -10.79 -0.81
CA VAL A 67 4.29 -9.78 0.25
C VAL A 67 3.11 -10.03 1.19
N GLY A 68 1.92 -10.32 0.65
CA GLY A 68 0.73 -10.62 1.44
C GLY A 68 0.87 -11.85 2.33
N ALA A 69 1.67 -12.84 1.93
CA ALA A 69 1.98 -14.02 2.72
C ALA A 69 3.04 -13.75 3.80
N ALA A 70 4.06 -12.95 3.48
CA ALA A 70 5.16 -12.64 4.42
C ALA A 70 4.79 -11.57 5.46
N ALA A 71 3.97 -10.58 5.07
CA ALA A 71 3.67 -9.42 5.91
C ALA A 71 3.06 -9.77 7.26
N PRO A 72 2.07 -10.69 7.40
CA PRO A 72 1.54 -11.06 8.70
C PRO A 72 2.59 -11.67 9.64
N GLY A 73 3.51 -12.48 9.10
CA GLY A 73 4.60 -13.07 9.89
C GLY A 73 5.59 -12.03 10.40
N ILE A 74 6.05 -11.14 9.52
CA ILE A 74 6.93 -10.03 9.90
C ILE A 74 6.25 -9.12 10.92
N MET A 75 4.98 -8.78 10.69
CA MET A 75 4.24 -7.87 11.54
C MET A 75 3.91 -8.47 12.90
N GLY A 76 3.61 -9.78 12.94
CA GLY A 76 3.44 -10.53 14.18
C GLY A 76 4.72 -10.52 15.02
N LEU A 77 5.87 -10.85 14.40
CA LEU A 77 7.16 -10.79 15.08
C LEU A 77 7.48 -9.38 15.60
N LEU A 78 7.19 -8.33 14.83
CA LEU A 78 7.35 -6.95 15.29
C LEU A 78 6.43 -6.63 16.46
N ALA A 79 5.16 -7.08 16.41
CA ALA A 79 4.19 -6.85 17.48
C ALA A 79 4.60 -7.55 18.78
N ASP A 80 5.15 -8.77 18.70
CA ASP A 80 5.62 -9.53 19.86
C ASP A 80 6.81 -8.85 20.55
N ASN A 81 7.69 -8.19 19.80
CA ASN A 81 8.93 -7.59 20.34
C ASN A 81 8.80 -6.10 20.68
N LEU A 82 7.98 -5.34 19.95
CA LEU A 82 7.90 -3.87 20.04
C LEU A 82 6.50 -3.37 20.45
N GLY A 83 5.54 -4.28 20.59
CA GLY A 83 4.13 -3.97 20.79
C GLY A 83 3.38 -3.67 19.49
N LEU A 84 2.07 -3.90 19.51
CA LEU A 84 1.20 -3.76 18.34
C LEU A 84 1.19 -2.35 17.74
N ILE A 85 1.20 -1.30 18.58
CA ILE A 85 1.17 0.10 18.16
C ILE A 85 2.43 0.43 17.35
N SER A 86 3.61 0.14 17.89
CA SER A 86 4.90 0.36 17.23
C SER A 86 5.00 -0.44 15.93
N ALA A 87 4.57 -1.70 15.94
CA ALA A 87 4.54 -2.52 14.74
C ALA A 87 3.69 -1.86 13.64
N LEU A 88 2.45 -1.46 13.94
CA LEU A 88 1.55 -0.78 12.99
C LEU A 88 2.15 0.53 12.44
N GLN A 89 2.81 1.32 13.28
CA GLN A 89 3.52 2.54 12.85
C GLN A 89 4.67 2.22 11.88
N LEU A 90 5.47 1.18 12.16
CA LEU A 90 6.52 0.71 11.24
C LEU A 90 5.95 0.22 9.91
N GLY A 91 4.72 -0.32 9.92
CA GLY A 91 3.96 -0.68 8.72
C GLY A 91 3.68 0.49 7.78
N ALA A 92 3.75 1.74 8.24
CA ALA A 92 3.62 2.92 7.39
C ALA A 92 4.89 3.20 6.56
N ILE A 93 6.06 2.67 6.94
CA ILE A 93 7.34 2.93 6.27
C ILE A 93 7.34 2.46 4.80
N PRO A 94 6.95 1.22 4.47
CA PRO A 94 6.87 0.79 3.07
C PRO A 94 5.93 1.65 2.22
N LEU A 95 4.82 2.13 2.80
CA LEU A 95 3.88 3.03 2.14
C LEU A 95 4.49 4.40 1.88
N LEU A 96 5.23 4.95 2.84
CA LEU A 96 5.98 6.20 2.67
C LEU A 96 7.03 6.08 1.55
N LEU A 97 7.79 4.99 1.53
CA LEU A 97 8.78 4.71 0.49
C LEU A 97 8.13 4.58 -0.90
N ALA A 98 7.01 3.86 -0.99
CA ALA A 98 6.26 3.73 -2.23
C ALA A 98 5.70 5.07 -2.72
N GLY A 99 5.17 5.89 -1.81
CA GLY A 99 4.69 7.24 -2.10
C GLY A 99 5.81 8.16 -2.59
N ALA A 100 6.95 8.15 -1.91
CA ALA A 100 8.13 8.95 -2.28
C ALA A 100 8.68 8.54 -3.66
N LEU A 101 8.79 7.23 -3.92
CA LEU A 101 9.22 6.72 -5.22
C LEU A 101 8.25 7.13 -6.35
N PHE A 102 6.95 7.02 -6.11
CA PHE A 102 5.94 7.43 -7.09
C PHE A 102 6.03 8.92 -7.43
N ILE A 103 6.17 9.77 -6.41
CA ILE A 103 6.35 11.22 -6.60
C ILE A 103 7.63 11.47 -7.41
N TYR A 104 8.75 10.87 -7.01
CA TYR A 104 10.03 11.02 -7.69
C TYR A 104 9.94 10.65 -9.18
N LEU A 105 9.39 9.47 -9.50
CA LEU A 105 9.24 9.02 -10.88
C LEU A 105 8.35 9.97 -11.69
N ARG A 106 7.21 10.39 -11.13
CA ARG A 106 6.32 11.35 -11.79
C ARG A 106 6.99 12.70 -12.05
N THR A 107 7.79 13.19 -11.11
CA THR A 107 8.53 14.45 -11.30
C THR A 107 9.59 14.31 -12.40
N ARG A 108 10.26 13.15 -12.51
CA ARG A 108 11.22 12.92 -13.60
C ARG A 108 10.56 12.90 -14.96
N ASP A 109 9.44 12.20 -15.11
CA ASP A 109 8.71 12.15 -16.39
C ASP A 109 8.24 13.54 -16.82
N SER A 110 7.76 14.36 -15.87
CA SER A 110 7.33 15.75 -16.14
C SER A 110 8.48 16.70 -16.52
N LEU A 111 9.74 16.35 -16.21
CA LEU A 111 10.92 17.14 -16.57
C LEU A 111 11.58 16.64 -17.87
N ALA A 112 11.18 15.47 -18.37
CA ALA A 112 11.75 14.83 -19.56
C ALA A 112 10.86 14.97 -20.82
N GLY A 113 9.63 15.48 -20.68
CA GLY A 113 8.74 15.86 -21.78
C GLY A 113 8.68 17.37 -21.96
#